data_AF-A0A917PUT5-F1
#
_entry.id   AF-A0A917PUT5-F1
#
_cell.length_a   1.000
_cell.length_b   1.000
_cell.length_c   1.000
_cell.angle_alpha   90.00
_cell.angle_beta   90.00
_cell.angle_gamma   90.00
#
_symmetry.space_group_name_H-M   'P 1'
#
loop_
_entity.id
_entity.type
_entity.pdbx_description
1 polymer ?
#
loop_
_entity_poly.entity_id
_entity_poly.type
_entity_poly.pdbx_seq_one_letter_code
_entity_poly.pdbx_strand_id
1 'polypeptide(L)'
;MVNPTLNEERLRKMKRRLRKKLYLGEFQEHAFELKVSFKEALDEDALDTFLDAFIDYVEARELDYIGGFDPKWLEGTVMANKRYASPSEDDRKALESWLNARSEVTNVEISELFDAWYGFE
;
A
#
# COMPACT_ATOMS: atom_id res chain seq x y z
N MET A 1 -14.20 -22.97 -22.10
CA MET A 1 -14.36 -23.06 -20.64
C MET A 1 -12.96 -22.99 -20.06
N VAL A 2 -12.63 -21.96 -19.29
CA VAL A 2 -11.32 -21.86 -18.63
C VAL A 2 -11.38 -22.75 -17.40
N ASN A 3 -10.41 -23.67 -17.28
CA ASN A 3 -10.33 -24.53 -16.09
C ASN A 3 -9.83 -23.70 -14.91
N PRO A 4 -10.48 -23.81 -13.74
CA PRO A 4 -10.07 -23.06 -12.58
C PRO A 4 -8.67 -23.48 -12.11
N THR A 5 -7.92 -22.54 -11.55
CA THR A 5 -6.62 -22.84 -10.95
C THR A 5 -6.76 -23.74 -9.72
N LEU A 6 -5.69 -24.41 -9.31
CA LEU A 6 -5.68 -25.22 -8.08
C LEU A 6 -6.09 -24.39 -6.86
N ASN A 7 -5.72 -23.09 -6.84
CA ASN A 7 -6.10 -22.17 -5.78
C ASN A 7 -7.61 -21.89 -5.79
N GLU A 8 -8.21 -21.65 -6.97
CA GLU A 8 -9.65 -21.44 -7.12
C GLU A 8 -10.48 -22.67 -6.71
N GLU A 9 -10.02 -23.88 -7.05
CA GLU A 9 -10.68 -25.12 -6.60
C GLU A 9 -10.64 -25.29 -5.08
N ARG A 10 -9.50 -24.96 -4.46
CA ARG A 10 -9.33 -24.97 -3.01
C ARG A 10 -10.31 -23.99 -2.36
N LEU A 11 -10.39 -22.75 -2.85
CA LEU A 11 -11.28 -21.72 -2.34
C LEU A 11 -12.76 -22.08 -2.48
N ARG A 12 -13.14 -22.72 -3.61
CA ARG A 12 -14.51 -23.19 -3.85
C ARG A 12 -14.97 -24.22 -2.82
N LYS A 13 -14.07 -25.07 -2.33
CA LYS A 13 -14.35 -26.09 -1.31
C LYS A 13 -14.38 -25.51 0.12
N MET A 14 -13.88 -24.29 0.34
CA MET A 14 -13.84 -23.66 1.66
C MET A 14 -15.18 -22.99 2.01
N LYS A 15 -15.60 -23.11 3.28
CA LYS A 15 -16.74 -22.34 3.79
C LYS A 15 -16.42 -20.85 3.74
N ARG A 16 -17.40 -20.01 3.40
CA ARG A 16 -17.26 -18.53 3.35
C ARG A 16 -16.65 -17.95 4.65
N ARG A 17 -17.09 -18.45 5.82
CA ARG A 17 -16.54 -18.03 7.13
C ARG A 17 -15.02 -18.28 7.23
N LEU A 18 -14.52 -19.36 6.65
CA LEU A 18 -13.09 -19.69 6.68
C LEU A 18 -12.31 -18.79 5.72
N ARG A 19 -12.82 -18.56 4.51
CA ARG A 19 -12.21 -17.58 3.58
C ARG A 19 -12.12 -16.19 4.20
N LYS A 20 -13.17 -15.74 4.87
CA LYS A 20 -13.21 -14.46 5.61
C LYS A 20 -12.18 -14.39 6.76
N LYS A 21 -12.00 -15.50 7.49
CA LYS A 21 -11.06 -15.58 8.60
C LYS A 21 -9.60 -15.53 8.12
N LEU A 22 -9.34 -16.08 6.94
CA LEU A 22 -8.00 -16.22 6.37
C LEU A 22 -7.70 -15.19 5.28
N TYR A 23 -8.57 -14.21 5.04
CA TYR A 23 -8.37 -13.18 3.99
C TYR A 23 -8.12 -13.77 2.60
N LEU A 24 -8.98 -14.71 2.18
CA LEU A 24 -8.85 -15.41 0.90
C LEU A 24 -10.04 -15.13 -0.02
N GLY A 25 -9.81 -15.23 -1.33
CA GLY A 25 -10.86 -15.08 -2.34
C GLY A 25 -11.46 -13.69 -2.29
N GLU A 26 -12.78 -13.58 -2.07
CA GLU A 26 -13.48 -12.30 -2.00
C GLU A 26 -13.11 -11.43 -0.78
N PHE A 27 -12.23 -11.94 0.09
CA PHE A 27 -11.75 -11.25 1.29
C PHE A 27 -10.24 -10.98 1.25
N GLN A 28 -9.60 -11.23 0.11
CA GLN A 28 -8.18 -10.94 -0.08
C GLN A 28 -7.97 -9.43 -0.04
N GLU A 29 -6.92 -9.01 0.66
CA GLU A 29 -6.48 -7.63 0.76
C GLU A 29 -5.08 -7.56 0.16
N HIS A 30 -4.87 -6.63 -0.76
CA HIS A 30 -3.56 -6.33 -1.30
C HIS A 30 -3.02 -5.05 -0.69
N ALA A 31 -1.70 -4.92 -0.75
CA ALA A 31 -0.96 -3.74 -0.35
C ALA A 31 0.20 -3.51 -1.33
N PHE A 32 0.88 -2.38 -1.22
CA PHE A 32 2.15 -2.13 -1.91
C PHE A 32 3.14 -1.49 -0.96
N GLU A 33 4.43 -1.74 -1.18
CA GLU A 33 5.52 -1.08 -0.47
C GLU A 33 5.78 0.28 -1.11
N LEU A 34 6.10 1.26 -0.26
CA LEU A 34 6.51 2.60 -0.63
C LEU A 34 7.87 2.87 0.02
N LYS A 35 8.82 3.36 -0.78
CA LYS A 35 10.07 3.93 -0.30
C LYS A 35 10.28 5.30 -0.92
N VAL A 36 10.59 6.28 -0.09
CA VAL A 36 10.83 7.66 -0.48
C VAL A 36 12.17 8.08 0.09
N SER A 37 13.02 8.66 -0.75
CA SER A 37 14.26 9.30 -0.32
C SER A 37 14.15 10.81 -0.51
N PHE A 38 14.63 11.58 0.46
CA PHE A 38 14.73 13.03 0.36
C PHE A 38 16.09 13.44 -0.24
N LYS A 39 16.11 14.60 -0.92
CA LYS A 39 17.34 15.15 -1.53
C LYS A 39 18.41 15.42 -0.48
N GLU A 40 17.98 15.94 0.67
CA GLU A 40 18.80 16.23 1.84
C GLU A 40 18.00 15.83 3.09
N ALA A 41 18.66 15.79 4.25
CA ALA A 41 17.96 15.53 5.50
C ALA A 41 17.03 16.71 5.82
N LEU A 42 15.75 16.44 6.02
CA LEU A 42 14.77 17.42 6.46
C LEU A 42 15.03 17.78 7.93
N ASP A 43 14.86 19.05 8.28
CA ASP A 43 14.74 19.42 9.69
C ASP A 43 13.38 18.98 10.25
N GLU A 44 13.22 19.10 11.57
CA GLU A 44 12.02 18.63 12.30
C GLU A 44 10.74 19.26 11.75
N ASP A 45 10.71 20.58 11.58
CA ASP A 45 9.53 21.30 11.08
C ASP A 45 9.18 20.92 9.63
N ALA A 46 10.18 20.76 8.76
CA ALA A 46 9.96 20.34 7.37
C ALA A 46 9.51 18.87 7.27
N LEU A 47 10.04 18.00 8.13
CA LEU A 47 9.63 16.60 8.20
C LEU A 47 8.19 16.47 8.69
N ASP A 48 7.82 17.17 9.77
CA ASP A 48 6.44 17.19 10.29
C ASP A 48 5.47 17.71 9.22
N THR A 49 5.83 18.80 8.54
CA THR A 49 5.02 19.36 7.43
C THR A 49 4.86 18.37 6.27
N PHE A 50 5.91 17.62 5.94
CA PHE A 50 5.85 16.59 4.91
C PHE A 50 4.93 15.44 5.34
N LEU A 51 5.08 14.95 6.57
CA LEU A 51 4.33 13.83 7.11
C LEU A 51 2.83 14.15 7.21
N ASP A 52 2.46 15.33 7.71
CA ASP A 52 1.06 15.78 7.76
C ASP A 52 0.44 15.78 6.36
N ALA A 53 1.13 16.41 5.39
CA ALA A 53 0.64 16.46 4.01
C ALA A 53 0.58 15.06 3.35
N PHE A 54 1.49 14.17 3.69
CA PHE A 54 1.51 12.80 3.20
C PHE A 54 0.35 11.98 3.77
N ILE A 55 0.13 12.03 5.08
CA ILE A 55 -0.98 11.34 5.73
C ILE A 55 -2.32 11.88 5.21
N ASP A 56 -2.49 13.20 5.11
CA ASP A 56 -3.70 13.81 4.54
C ASP A 56 -3.99 13.30 3.12
N TYR A 57 -2.95 13.18 2.28
CA TYR A 57 -3.10 12.70 0.91
C TYR A 57 -3.46 11.20 0.84
N VAL A 58 -2.83 10.39 1.69
CA VAL A 58 -3.10 8.94 1.81
C VAL A 58 -4.54 8.70 2.31
N GLU A 59 -4.96 9.39 3.36
CA GLU A 59 -6.31 9.26 3.93
C GLU A 59 -7.40 9.75 2.97
N ALA A 60 -7.15 10.82 2.20
CA ALA A 60 -8.09 11.32 1.19
C ALA A 60 -8.37 10.31 0.07
N ARG A 61 -7.51 9.30 -0.09
CA ARG A 61 -7.69 8.18 -1.04
C ARG A 61 -8.26 6.93 -0.39
N GLU A 62 -8.74 7.01 0.85
CA GLU A 62 -9.22 5.87 1.64
C GLU A 62 -8.13 4.79 1.85
N LEU A 63 -6.88 5.22 2.01
CA LEU A 63 -5.73 4.36 2.26
C LEU A 63 -5.18 4.62 3.66
N ASP A 64 -4.45 3.64 4.18
CA ASP A 64 -3.64 3.73 5.41
C ASP A 64 -2.17 3.46 5.06
N TYR A 65 -1.26 4.13 5.77
CA TYR A 65 0.18 3.89 5.72
C TYR A 65 0.67 3.28 7.04
N ILE A 66 1.43 2.20 6.95
CA ILE A 66 2.10 1.57 8.08
C ILE A 66 3.59 1.49 7.78
N GLY A 67 4.40 2.24 8.52
CA GLY A 67 5.83 2.28 8.26
C GLY A 67 6.59 3.17 9.23
N GLY A 68 7.81 3.49 8.83
CA GLY A 68 8.69 4.40 9.55
C GLY A 68 9.13 5.57 8.69
N PHE A 69 9.78 6.52 9.34
CA PHE A 69 10.40 7.65 8.69
C PHE A 69 11.67 8.05 9.45
N ASP A 70 12.53 8.76 8.75
CA ASP A 70 13.75 9.43 9.21
C ASP A 70 13.83 10.78 8.46
N PRO A 71 14.61 11.76 8.96
CA PRO A 71 14.93 12.96 8.20
C PRO A 71 15.36 12.74 6.74
N LYS A 72 15.88 11.56 6.37
CA LYS A 72 16.33 11.26 5.01
C LYS A 72 15.38 10.39 4.18
N TRP A 73 14.40 9.73 4.80
CA TRP A 73 13.57 8.75 4.09
C TRP A 73 12.23 8.48 4.76
N LEU A 74 11.29 7.93 4.00
CA LEU A 74 10.03 7.35 4.46
C LEU A 74 9.86 5.98 3.82
N GLU A 75 9.66 4.93 4.61
CA GLU A 75 9.54 3.56 4.11
C GLU A 75 8.46 2.77 4.86
N GLY A 76 7.57 2.14 4.11
CA GLY A 76 6.47 1.37 4.68
C GLY A 76 5.54 0.75 3.66
N THR A 77 4.39 0.29 4.15
CA THR A 77 3.36 -0.38 3.37
C THR A 77 2.10 0.48 3.33
N VAL A 78 1.51 0.61 2.15
CA VAL A 78 0.22 1.28 1.94
C VAL A 78 -0.85 0.24 1.64
N MET A 79 -1.97 0.33 2.35
CA MET A 79 -3.13 -0.57 2.17
C MET A 79 -4.45 0.21 2.20
N ALA A 80 -5.56 -0.42 1.80
CA ALA A 80 -6.85 0.22 1.92
C ALA A 80 -7.27 0.35 3.39
N ASN A 81 -7.84 1.49 3.79
CA ASN A 81 -8.32 1.71 5.16
C ASN A 81 -9.62 0.93 5.47
N LYS A 82 -10.23 0.37 4.43
CA LYS A 82 -11.43 -0.44 4.53
C LYS A 82 -11.10 -1.92 4.48
N ARG A 83 -11.61 -2.64 5.47
CA ARG A 83 -11.50 -4.09 5.54
C ARG A 83 -12.06 -4.77 4.28
N TYR A 84 -11.30 -5.73 3.76
CA TYR A 84 -11.55 -6.49 2.53
C TYR A 84 -11.56 -5.64 1.26
N ALA A 85 -10.90 -4.49 1.30
CA ALA A 85 -10.58 -3.70 0.11
C ALA A 85 -9.08 -3.77 -0.19
N SER A 86 -8.68 -3.23 -1.33
CA SER A 86 -7.29 -3.18 -1.77
C SER A 86 -7.05 -1.87 -2.48
N PRO A 87 -5.83 -1.30 -2.40
CA PRO A 87 -5.45 -0.20 -3.28
C PRO A 87 -5.54 -0.63 -4.73
N SER A 88 -5.87 0.31 -5.59
CA SER A 88 -5.90 0.14 -7.04
C SER A 88 -4.55 0.52 -7.67
N GLU A 89 -4.39 0.16 -8.95
CA GLU A 89 -3.27 0.67 -9.75
C GLU A 89 -3.32 2.20 -9.94
N ASP A 90 -4.50 2.80 -9.87
CA ASP A 90 -4.65 4.26 -9.88
C ASP A 90 -4.10 4.88 -8.60
N ASP A 91 -4.35 4.25 -7.44
CA ASP A 91 -3.80 4.69 -6.15
C ASP A 91 -2.28 4.72 -6.15
N ARG A 92 -1.65 3.65 -6.66
CA ARG A 92 -0.19 3.57 -6.81
C ARG A 92 0.35 4.73 -7.64
N LYS A 93 -0.22 4.93 -8.85
CA LYS A 93 0.22 5.97 -9.79
C LYS A 93 -0.03 7.39 -9.26
N ALA A 94 -1.16 7.60 -8.59
CA ALA A 94 -1.50 8.89 -8.02
C ALA A 94 -0.58 9.25 -6.86
N LEU A 95 -0.21 8.28 -6.01
CA LEU A 95 0.74 8.50 -4.93
C LEU A 95 2.17 8.73 -5.46
N GLU A 96 2.59 7.93 -6.44
CA GLU A 96 3.87 8.12 -7.14
C GLU A 96 3.99 9.53 -7.72
N SER A 97 2.95 9.97 -8.44
CA SER A 97 2.92 11.27 -9.10
C SER A 97 2.93 12.42 -8.08
N TRP A 98 2.18 12.28 -6.99
CA TRP A 98 2.13 13.27 -5.92
C TRP A 98 3.49 13.43 -5.24
N LEU A 99 4.16 12.32 -4.92
CA LEU A 99 5.49 12.34 -4.31
C LEU A 99 6.56 12.92 -5.25
N ASN A 100 6.56 12.53 -6.52
CA ASN A 100 7.52 13.03 -7.50
C ASN A 100 7.34 14.52 -7.83
N ALA A 101 6.17 15.10 -7.56
CA ALA A 101 5.94 16.53 -7.70
C ALA A 101 6.54 17.37 -6.55
N ARG A 102 6.98 16.74 -5.46
CA ARG A 102 7.51 17.44 -4.29
C ARG A 102 8.98 17.81 -4.47
N SER A 103 9.31 19.04 -4.08
CA SER A 103 10.65 19.60 -4.30
C SER A 103 11.75 18.95 -3.47
N GLU A 104 11.39 18.38 -2.33
CA GLU A 104 12.27 17.77 -1.34
C GLU A 104 12.53 16.28 -1.60
N VAL A 105 11.74 15.64 -2.46
CA VAL A 105 11.87 14.21 -2.79
C VAL A 105 12.89 14.01 -3.92
N THR A 106 13.78 13.02 -3.78
CA THR A 106 14.77 12.66 -4.80
C THR A 106 14.47 11.34 -5.50
N ASN A 107 13.82 10.40 -4.82
CA ASN A 107 13.53 9.08 -5.34
C ASN A 107 12.23 8.55 -4.71
N VAL A 108 11.44 7.85 -5.52
CA VAL A 108 10.21 7.17 -5.11
C VAL A 108 10.23 5.78 -5.71
N GLU A 109 10.07 4.76 -4.88
CA GLU A 109 9.92 3.38 -5.30
C GLU A 109 8.60 2.84 -4.75
N ILE A 110 7.78 2.29 -5.65
CA ILE A 110 6.49 1.67 -5.31
C ILE A 110 6.46 0.25 -5.88
N SER A 111 6.29 -0.75 -5.02
CA SER A 111 6.20 -2.15 -5.45
C SER A 111 4.91 -2.42 -6.21
N GLU A 112 4.84 -3.58 -6.88
CA GLU A 112 3.56 -4.16 -7.32
C GLU A 112 2.64 -4.46 -6.12
N LEU A 113 1.34 -4.59 -6.40
CA LEU A 113 0.39 -5.07 -5.40
C LEU A 113 0.74 -6.51 -5.02
N PHE A 114 0.85 -6.78 -3.72
CA PHE A 114 1.08 -8.10 -3.16
C PHE A 114 0.01 -8.44 -2.12
N ASP A 115 -0.11 -9.72 -1.76
CA ASP A 115 -1.08 -10.16 -0.74
C ASP A 115 -0.64 -9.66 0.64
N ALA A 116 -1.44 -8.81 1.28
CA ALA A 116 -1.07 -8.18 2.55
C ALA A 116 -0.92 -9.18 3.72
N TRP A 117 -1.46 -10.39 3.58
CA TRP A 117 -1.48 -11.43 4.61
C TRP A 117 -0.45 -12.53 4.37
N TYR A 118 -0.06 -12.75 3.11
CA TYR A 118 0.81 -13.85 2.69
C TYR A 118 2.08 -13.42 1.94
N GLY A 119 2.22 -12.14 1.60
CA GLY A 119 3.40 -11.55 0.97
C GLY A 119 3.39 -11.61 -0.56
N PHE A 120 4.59 -11.55 -1.14
CA PHE A 120 4.82 -11.70 -2.58
C PHE A 120 4.64 -13.16 -3.00
N GLU A 121 4.01 -13.40 -4.16
CA GLU A 121 3.92 -14.71 -4.80
C GLU A 121 5.16 -15.05 -5.63
#